data_AF-A0A3D8SS08-F1
#
_entry.id   AF-A0A3D8SS08-F1
#
_cell.length_a   1.000
_cell.length_b   1.000
_cell.length_c   1.000
_cell.angle_alpha   90.00
_cell.angle_beta   90.00
_cell.angle_gamma   90.00
#
_symmetry.space_group_name_H-M   'P 1'
#
loop_
_entity.id
_entity.type
_entity.pdbx_description
1 polymer ?
#
loop_
_entity_poly.entity_id
_entity_poly.type
_entity_poly.pdbx_seq_one_letter_code
_entity_poly.pdbx_strand_id
1 'polypeptide(L)'
;MAFPTYTQTYHKESYPAISPTRPELSTAGKVVFITGGGSGIGPRIAHAFATAGSTEISILGRTASSLFDTKKEIEAAHAGTKVHTSVADILDASAVEAAFAGVEKEFGKKVDICVSNAGYLPDNETIADGDIDEWFKGM
;
A
#
# COMPACT_ATOMS: atom_id res chain seq x y z
N MET A 1 -9.35 -25.80 -4.28
CA MET A 1 -10.82 -25.81 -4.39
C MET A 1 -11.23 -24.66 -5.29
N ALA A 2 -12.12 -24.88 -6.26
CA ALA A 2 -12.68 -23.80 -7.06
C ALA A 2 -13.71 -23.05 -6.19
N PHE A 3 -13.51 -21.75 -5.98
CA PHE A 3 -14.50 -20.90 -5.31
C PHE A 3 -15.80 -20.88 -6.13
N PRO A 4 -16.99 -20.93 -5.51
CA PRO A 4 -18.24 -20.76 -6.23
C PRO A 4 -18.25 -19.38 -6.89
N THR A 5 -18.53 -19.33 -8.21
CA THR A 5 -18.46 -18.10 -9.00
C THR A 5 -19.73 -17.91 -9.81
N TYR A 6 -20.21 -16.66 -9.85
CA TYR A 6 -21.34 -16.21 -10.68
C TYR A 6 -20.95 -15.98 -12.15
N THR A 7 -19.65 -15.97 -12.47
CA THR A 7 -19.12 -15.75 -13.83
C THR A 7 -18.34 -16.95 -14.35
N GLN A 8 -18.35 -17.15 -15.68
CA GLN A 8 -17.66 -18.25 -16.36
C GLN A 8 -16.13 -18.09 -16.38
N THR A 9 -15.64 -16.85 -16.23
CA THR A 9 -14.21 -16.52 -16.36
C THR A 9 -13.71 -15.81 -15.11
N TYR A 10 -12.53 -16.21 -14.66
CA TYR A 10 -11.85 -15.64 -13.50
C TYR A 10 -10.56 -14.95 -13.94
N HIS A 11 -10.45 -13.64 -13.68
CA HIS A 11 -9.26 -12.87 -14.00
C HIS A 11 -8.32 -12.86 -12.79
N LYS A 12 -7.08 -13.32 -13.00
CA LYS A 12 -6.04 -13.36 -11.94
C LYS A 12 -4.89 -12.38 -12.19
N GLU A 13 -4.92 -11.75 -13.36
CA GLU A 13 -3.86 -10.86 -13.84
C GLU A 13 -4.48 -9.58 -14.37
N SER A 14 -3.67 -8.53 -14.40
CA SER A 14 -4.05 -7.25 -14.99
C SER A 14 -4.30 -7.42 -16.48
N TYR A 15 -5.42 -6.89 -16.98
CA TYR A 15 -5.68 -6.84 -18.42
C TYR A 15 -4.89 -5.69 -19.06
N PRO A 16 -4.65 -5.72 -20.40
CA PRO A 16 -3.74 -4.77 -21.07
C PRO A 16 -4.03 -3.30 -20.77
N ALA A 17 -5.30 -2.93 -20.61
CA ALA A 17 -5.69 -1.54 -20.36
C ALA A 17 -5.33 -1.02 -18.94
N ILE A 18 -4.92 -1.86 -17.99
CA ILE A 18 -4.45 -1.42 -16.68
C ILE A 18 -3.07 -1.98 -16.33
N SER A 19 -2.32 -2.48 -17.32
CA SER A 19 -0.99 -3.04 -17.07
C SER A 19 -0.03 -1.95 -16.58
N PRO A 20 0.72 -2.17 -15.47
CA PRO A 20 1.73 -1.22 -15.00
C PRO A 20 2.92 -1.08 -15.95
N THR A 21 3.05 -1.97 -16.94
CA THR A 21 4.10 -1.91 -17.97
C THR A 21 3.81 -0.93 -19.11
N ARG A 22 2.64 -0.26 -19.08
CA ARG A 22 2.27 0.72 -20.10
C ARG A 22 3.18 1.96 -20.00
N PRO A 23 3.82 2.42 -21.08
CA PRO A 23 4.74 3.57 -21.04
C PRO A 23 4.12 4.85 -20.46
N GLU A 24 2.85 5.11 -20.77
CA GLU A 24 2.09 6.27 -20.29
C GLU A 24 1.72 6.22 -18.80
N LEU A 25 1.86 5.05 -18.16
CA LEU A 25 1.67 4.85 -16.72
C LEU A 25 2.99 4.84 -15.95
N SER A 26 4.12 5.14 -16.62
CA SER A 26 5.43 5.15 -16.00
C SER A 26 5.50 6.12 -14.82
N THR A 27 6.07 5.64 -13.72
CA THR A 27 6.32 6.40 -12.49
C THR A 27 7.83 6.51 -12.21
N ALA A 28 8.65 6.39 -13.25
CA ALA A 28 10.08 6.58 -13.15
C ALA A 28 10.44 7.92 -12.51
N GLY A 29 11.33 7.86 -11.51
CA GLY A 29 11.78 9.04 -10.75
C GLY A 29 10.77 9.58 -9.73
N LYS A 30 9.61 8.93 -9.55
CA LYS A 30 8.60 9.30 -8.55
C LYS A 30 8.78 8.55 -7.25
N VAL A 31 8.65 9.25 -6.14
CA VAL A 31 8.58 8.67 -4.79
C VAL A 31 7.14 8.30 -4.46
N VAL A 32 6.92 7.03 -4.11
CA VAL A 32 5.58 6.49 -3.80
C VAL A 32 5.46 6.21 -2.31
N PHE A 33 4.38 6.65 -1.68
CA PHE A 33 4.03 6.34 -0.30
C PHE A 33 2.70 5.58 -0.25
N ILE A 34 2.69 4.42 0.39
CA ILE A 34 1.53 3.51 0.44
C ILE A 34 1.19 3.19 1.88
N THR A 35 -0.02 3.53 2.32
CA THR A 35 -0.52 3.07 3.63
C THR A 35 -1.06 1.66 3.54
N GLY A 36 -0.90 0.85 4.59
CA GLY A 36 -1.34 -0.54 4.60
C GLY A 36 -0.49 -1.45 3.70
N GLY A 37 0.81 -1.12 3.54
CA GLY A 37 1.70 -1.82 2.60
C GLY A 37 2.25 -3.16 3.10
N GLY A 38 1.87 -3.65 4.28
CA GLY A 38 2.40 -4.90 4.86
C GLY A 38 1.62 -6.17 4.49
N SER A 39 0.39 -6.05 3.97
CA SER A 39 -0.44 -7.22 3.64
C SER A 39 -1.56 -6.87 2.65
N GLY A 40 -2.22 -7.90 2.12
CA GLY A 40 -3.39 -7.74 1.26
C GLY A 40 -3.07 -7.04 -0.06
N ILE A 41 -3.79 -5.94 -0.34
CA ILE A 41 -3.69 -5.20 -1.60
C ILE A 41 -2.42 -4.33 -1.64
N GLY A 42 -1.98 -3.80 -0.48
CA GLY A 42 -0.85 -2.87 -0.39
C GLY A 42 0.45 -3.37 -1.02
N PRO A 43 0.94 -4.58 -0.69
CA PRO A 43 2.13 -5.17 -1.34
C PRO A 43 2.00 -5.25 -2.86
N ARG A 44 0.81 -5.59 -3.37
CA ARG A 44 0.55 -5.69 -4.82
C ARG A 44 0.56 -4.34 -5.51
N ILE A 45 0.07 -3.30 -4.84
CA ILE A 45 0.20 -1.91 -5.30
C ILE A 45 1.68 -1.53 -5.37
N ALA A 46 2.46 -1.83 -4.33
CA ALA A 46 3.88 -1.52 -4.31
C ALA A 46 4.65 -2.23 -5.44
N HIS A 47 4.38 -3.51 -5.70
CA HIS A 47 4.92 -4.22 -6.87
C HIS A 47 4.51 -3.59 -8.19
N ALA A 48 3.27 -3.10 -8.33
CA ALA A 48 2.81 -2.46 -9.54
C ALA A 48 3.56 -1.14 -9.81
N PHE A 49 3.79 -0.32 -8.77
CA PHE A 49 4.61 0.89 -8.90
C PHE A 49 6.08 0.60 -9.20
N ALA A 50 6.65 -0.44 -8.59
CA ALA A 50 8.01 -0.88 -8.92
C ALA A 50 8.10 -1.32 -10.41
N THR A 51 7.08 -2.07 -10.88
CA THR A 51 6.97 -2.48 -12.29
C THR A 51 6.81 -1.28 -13.23
N ALA A 52 6.11 -0.23 -12.80
CA ALA A 52 5.94 1.02 -13.53
C ALA A 52 7.19 1.93 -13.48
N GLY A 53 8.25 1.52 -12.80
CA GLY A 53 9.56 2.18 -12.81
C GLY A 53 9.88 3.04 -11.58
N SER A 54 9.03 3.07 -10.55
CA SER A 54 9.38 3.72 -9.28
C SER A 54 10.49 2.94 -8.57
N THR A 55 11.61 3.61 -8.31
CA THR A 55 12.75 3.04 -7.57
C THR A 55 12.73 3.36 -6.09
N GLU A 56 11.87 4.29 -5.65
CA GLU A 56 11.80 4.78 -4.27
C GLU A 56 10.36 4.61 -3.77
N ILE A 57 10.13 3.60 -2.94
CA ILE A 57 8.80 3.25 -2.45
C ILE A 57 8.83 3.18 -0.93
N SER A 58 7.88 3.84 -0.27
CA SER A 58 7.68 3.74 1.16
C SER A 58 6.35 3.07 1.46
N ILE A 59 6.38 2.11 2.38
CA ILE A 59 5.20 1.40 2.88
C ILE A 59 5.01 1.67 4.37
N LEU A 60 3.79 2.02 4.74
CA LEU A 60 3.37 2.24 6.12
C LEU A 60 2.44 1.11 6.58
N GLY A 61 2.56 0.69 7.83
CA GLY A 61 1.65 -0.25 8.46
C GLY A 61 1.96 -0.48 9.93
N ARG A 62 1.12 -1.24 10.62
CA ARG A 62 1.23 -1.44 12.07
C ARG A 62 2.20 -2.56 12.45
N THR A 63 2.36 -3.55 11.58
CA THR A 63 3.11 -4.77 11.90
C THR A 63 4.45 -4.78 11.18
N ALA A 64 5.52 -4.53 11.94
CA ALA A 64 6.89 -4.40 11.42
C ALA A 64 7.36 -5.61 10.59
N SER A 65 7.07 -6.84 11.05
CA SER A 65 7.46 -8.06 10.33
C SER A 65 6.83 -8.14 8.95
N SER A 66 5.53 -7.87 8.83
CA SER A 66 4.81 -7.89 7.56
C SER A 66 5.34 -6.86 6.54
N LEU A 67 5.71 -5.67 7.03
CA LEU A 67 6.33 -4.63 6.20
C LEU A 67 7.72 -5.08 5.74
N PHE A 68 8.49 -5.71 6.62
CA PHE A 68 9.82 -6.19 6.29
C PHE A 68 9.81 -7.33 5.27
N ASP A 69 8.85 -8.24 5.39
CA ASP A 69 8.65 -9.32 4.42
C ASP A 69 8.27 -8.75 3.05
N THR A 70 7.32 -7.80 3.02
CA THR A 70 6.93 -7.10 1.78
C THR A 70 8.10 -6.35 1.15
N LYS A 71 8.89 -5.63 1.96
CA LYS A 71 10.10 -4.95 1.51
C LYS A 71 11.05 -5.92 0.81
N LYS A 72 11.37 -7.04 1.46
CA LYS A 72 12.28 -8.05 0.90
C LYS A 72 11.75 -8.62 -0.42
N GLU A 73 10.46 -8.93 -0.48
CA GLU A 73 9.82 -9.46 -1.69
C GLU A 73 9.97 -8.49 -2.87
N ILE A 74 9.68 -7.20 -2.65
CA ILE A 74 9.77 -6.17 -3.69
C ILE A 74 11.22 -5.95 -4.13
N GLU A 75 12.14 -5.76 -3.18
CA GLU A 75 13.56 -5.51 -3.49
C GLU A 75 14.21 -6.71 -4.21
N ALA A 76 13.77 -7.93 -3.92
CA ALA A 76 14.22 -9.13 -4.63
C ALA A 76 13.64 -9.24 -6.05
N ALA A 77 12.37 -8.85 -6.24
CA ALA A 77 11.70 -8.94 -7.54
C ALA A 77 12.07 -7.80 -8.50
N HIS A 78 12.44 -6.62 -7.98
CA HIS A 78 12.64 -5.39 -8.75
C HIS A 78 14.01 -4.79 -8.45
N ALA A 79 15.04 -5.23 -9.17
CA ALA A 79 16.40 -4.75 -8.98
C ALA A 79 16.49 -3.22 -9.12
N GLY A 80 17.14 -2.58 -8.14
CA GLY A 80 17.27 -1.11 -8.09
C GLY A 80 16.10 -0.40 -7.41
N THR A 81 15.05 -1.11 -7.02
CA THR A 81 14.01 -0.56 -6.14
C THR A 81 14.49 -0.59 -4.70
N LYS A 82 14.33 0.52 -3.98
CA LYS A 82 14.60 0.69 -2.56
C LYS A 82 13.27 0.88 -1.84
N VAL A 83 13.01 0.04 -0.84
CA VAL A 83 11.79 0.12 -0.04
C VAL A 83 12.09 0.65 1.36
N HIS A 84 11.41 1.71 1.76
CA HIS A 84 11.40 2.24 3.13
C HIS A 84 10.16 1.74 3.87
N THR A 85 10.31 1.34 5.13
CA THR A 85 9.21 0.87 5.97
C THR A 85 8.98 1.80 7.14
N SER A 86 7.74 2.23 7.35
CA SER A 86 7.34 3.04 8.50
C SER A 86 6.30 2.29 9.33
N VAL A 87 6.59 2.09 10.62
CA VAL A 87 5.65 1.46 11.54
C VAL A 87 4.80 2.55 12.19
N ALA A 88 3.52 2.61 11.82
CA ALA A 88 2.59 3.61 12.33
C ALA A 88 1.14 3.14 12.17
N ASP A 89 0.28 3.67 13.03
CA ASP A 89 -1.17 3.63 12.85
C ASP A 89 -1.62 4.86 12.06
N ILE A 90 -2.52 4.69 11.09
CA ILE A 90 -3.05 5.80 10.31
C ILE A 90 -4.00 6.70 11.13
N LEU A 91 -4.52 6.20 12.25
CA LEU A 91 -5.35 6.98 13.17
C LEU A 91 -4.52 7.99 14.00
N ASP A 92 -3.19 7.83 14.05
CA ASP A 92 -2.29 8.78 14.71
C ASP A 92 -1.70 9.74 13.67
N ALA A 93 -2.28 10.93 13.59
CA ALA A 93 -1.85 11.98 12.66
C ALA A 93 -0.35 12.33 12.84
N SER A 94 0.15 12.35 14.07
CA SER A 94 1.54 12.69 14.36
C SER A 94 2.50 11.59 13.89
N ALA A 95 2.10 10.32 14.02
CA ALA A 95 2.86 9.19 13.50
C ALA A 95 2.89 9.17 11.96
N VAL A 96 1.78 9.54 11.32
CA VAL A 96 1.73 9.68 9.85
C VAL A 96 2.63 10.83 9.38
N GLU A 97 2.59 11.99 10.03
CA GLU A 97 3.51 13.10 9.73
C GLU A 97 4.98 12.68 9.87
N ALA A 98 5.31 11.97 10.95
CA ALA A 98 6.64 11.43 11.16
C ALA A 98 7.06 10.42 10.08
N ALA A 99 6.11 9.61 9.57
CA ALA A 99 6.37 8.69 8.47
C ALA A 99 6.70 9.44 7.17
N PHE A 100 5.94 10.49 6.82
CA PHE A 100 6.26 11.34 5.66
C PHE A 100 7.63 12.00 5.79
N ALA A 101 7.98 12.53 6.96
CA ALA A 101 9.31 13.09 7.23
C ALA A 101 10.41 12.01 7.11
N GLY A 102 10.11 10.77 7.51
CA GLY A 102 10.99 9.61 7.34
C GLY A 102 11.29 9.32 5.87
N VAL A 103 10.31 9.44 4.98
CA VAL A 103 10.50 9.30 3.52
C VAL A 103 11.46 10.36 2.99
N GLU A 104 11.25 11.62 3.34
CA GLU A 104 12.12 12.73 2.91
C GLU A 104 13.56 12.52 3.37
N LYS A 105 13.74 12.03 4.60
CA LYS A 105 15.06 11.69 5.14
C LYS A 105 15.71 10.50 4.43
N GLU A 106 14.95 9.47 4.08
CA GLU A 106 15.46 8.22 3.50
C GLU A 106 15.82 8.35 2.01
N PHE A 107 15.02 9.11 1.26
CA PHE A 107 15.18 9.24 -0.19
C PHE A 107 15.73 10.61 -0.61
N GLY A 108 15.79 11.58 0.29
CA GLY A 108 16.21 12.95 -0.03
C GLY A 108 15.23 13.70 -0.95
N LYS A 109 13.99 13.19 -1.06
CA LYS A 109 12.93 13.70 -1.93
C LYS A 109 11.59 13.62 -1.24
N LYS A 110 10.68 14.50 -1.64
CA LYS A 110 9.29 14.50 -1.18
C LYS A 110 8.49 13.38 -1.86
N VAL A 111 7.39 12.99 -1.23
CA VAL A 111 6.41 12.07 -1.82
C VAL A 111 5.76 12.73 -3.04
N ASP A 112 5.80 12.06 -4.19
CA ASP A 112 5.07 12.47 -5.39
C ASP A 112 3.67 11.82 -5.46
N ILE A 113 3.58 10.56 -5.02
CA ILE A 113 2.38 9.73 -5.14
C ILE A 113 2.04 9.18 -3.77
N CYS A 114 0.84 9.48 -3.28
CA CYS A 114 0.31 8.90 -2.05
C CYS A 114 -0.84 7.95 -2.38
N VAL A 115 -0.80 6.75 -1.83
CA VAL A 115 -1.87 5.75 -1.93
C VAL A 115 -2.45 5.50 -0.53
N SER A 116 -3.61 6.10 -0.28
CA SER A 116 -4.42 5.85 0.91
C SER A 116 -5.13 4.51 0.79
N ASN A 117 -4.44 3.42 1.13
CA ASN A 117 -4.95 2.05 1.02
C ASN A 117 -5.30 1.42 2.39
N ALA A 118 -4.63 1.81 3.48
CA ALA A 118 -5.03 1.34 4.80
C ALA A 118 -6.46 1.79 5.13
N GLY A 119 -7.22 0.90 5.75
CA GLY A 119 -8.55 1.18 6.28
C GLY A 119 -8.66 0.72 7.73
N TYR A 120 -9.48 1.43 8.49
CA TYR A 120 -9.94 1.01 9.80
C TYR A 120 -11.35 0.46 9.67
N LEU A 121 -11.58 -0.72 10.23
CA LEU A 121 -12.89 -1.35 10.30
C LEU A 121 -13.14 -1.65 11.78
N PRO A 122 -14.19 -1.07 12.38
CA PRO A 122 -14.62 -1.45 13.73
C PRO A 122 -15.12 -2.89 13.73
N ASP A 123 -15.36 -3.43 14.92
CA ASP A 123 -15.92 -4.77 15.06
C ASP A 123 -17.30 -4.87 14.38
N ASN A 124 -17.62 -6.07 13.89
CA ASN A 124 -18.87 -6.32 13.19
C ASN A 124 -20.04 -6.33 14.20
N GLU A 125 -20.73 -5.21 14.31
CA GLU A 125 -21.89 -5.03 15.17
C GLU A 125 -23.14 -4.65 14.38
N THR A 126 -24.32 -4.77 15.00
CA THR A 126 -25.54 -4.25 14.40
C THR A 126 -25.54 -2.72 14.47
N ILE A 127 -26.29 -2.06 13.60
CA ILE A 127 -26.45 -0.59 13.65
C ILE A 127 -26.98 -0.12 15.02
N ALA A 128 -27.77 -0.97 15.71
CA ALA A 128 -28.35 -0.62 17.01
C ALA A 128 -27.34 -0.70 18.16
N ASP A 129 -26.34 -1.56 18.05
CA ASP A 129 -25.36 -1.84 19.11
C ASP A 129 -24.01 -1.16 18.87
N GLY A 130 -23.76 -0.73 17.63
CA GLY A 130 -22.50 -0.13 17.20
C GLY A 130 -22.13 1.13 17.98
N ASP A 131 -20.86 1.22 18.36
CA ASP A 131 -20.29 2.44 18.94
C ASP A 131 -20.09 3.52 17.87
N ILE A 132 -20.61 4.72 18.13
CA ILE A 132 -20.59 5.84 17.17
C ILE A 132 -19.19 6.43 17.01
N ASP A 133 -18.38 6.45 18.07
CA ASP A 133 -17.02 6.98 18.00
C ASP A 133 -16.12 6.02 17.20
N GLU A 134 -16.29 4.71 17.38
CA GLU A 134 -15.65 3.68 16.56
C GLU A 134 -16.06 3.74 15.09
N TRP A 135 -17.33 4.02 14.80
CA TRP A 135 -17.80 4.26 13.44
C TRP A 135 -17.07 5.44 12.79
N PHE A 136 -16.97 6.58 13.49
CA PHE A 136 -16.32 7.78 12.96
C PHE A 136 -14.80 7.64 12.78
N LYS A 137 -14.14 6.70 13.47
CA LYS A 137 -12.73 6.38 13.20
C LYS A 137 -12.50 5.72 11.84
N GLY A 138 -13.51 5.05 11.29
CA GLY A 138 -13.42 4.34 10.00
C GLY A 138 -13.88 5.16 8.78
N MET A 139 -14.46 6.35 9.00
CA MET A 139 -14.98 7.25 7.97
C MET A 139 -13.95 8.30 7.56
#